data_AF-A0A8I1QGR5-F1
#
_entry.id   AF-A0A8I1QGR5-F1
#
_cell.length_a   1.000
_cell.length_b   1.000
_cell.length_c   1.000
_cell.angle_alpha   90.00
_cell.angle_beta   90.00
_cell.angle_gamma   90.00
#
_symmetry.space_group_name_H-M   'P 1'
#
loop_
_entity.id
_entity.type
_entity.pdbx_description
1 polymer ?
#
loop_
_entity_poly.entity_id
_entity_poly.type
_entity_poly.pdbx_seq_one_letter_code
_entity_poly.pdbx_strand_id
1 'polypeptide(L)'
;MRKKSIKLAAQTFVTNVDEIVAFTQRGGAAAPLTEQDQSWCYDLAIIRLYREFEDLILSCLVALINNDTTTFSQLKKRTFPKHMNVEVCEYLICGDGYFDFAGRDGLLKTIKKIVPNGHWLPTIVGDAAYSNALKKLSALRNFAAHDSTVSKKRALEAIGQERMSSSGAWLKKQNRFATVCNSLKAMAQQIDAAAPH
;
A
#
# COMPACT_ATOMS: atom_id res chain seq x y z
N MET A 1 4.19 9.06 -25.77
CA MET A 1 3.87 9.26 -24.33
C MET A 1 3.61 7.89 -23.71
N ARG A 2 4.35 7.52 -22.66
CA ARG A 2 4.19 6.20 -22.03
C ARG A 2 2.86 6.14 -21.28
N LYS A 3 2.05 5.13 -21.56
CA LYS A 3 0.82 4.85 -20.79
C LYS A 3 1.13 3.95 -19.60
N LYS A 4 0.56 4.25 -18.44
CA LYS A 4 0.59 3.35 -17.27
C LYS A 4 -0.60 2.38 -17.36
N SER A 5 -0.39 1.13 -16.94
CA SER A 5 -1.46 0.11 -16.85
C SER A 5 -1.73 -0.19 -15.37
N ILE A 6 -3.01 -0.17 -15.01
CA ILE A 6 -3.47 -0.49 -13.66
C ILE A 6 -3.28 -1.99 -13.41
N LYS A 7 -3.60 -2.83 -14.41
CA LYS A 7 -3.43 -4.28 -14.34
C LYS A 7 -1.98 -4.67 -14.13
N LEU A 8 -1.06 -4.08 -14.90
CA LEU A 8 0.37 -4.32 -14.70
C LEU A 8 0.81 -3.90 -13.30
N ALA A 9 0.38 -2.74 -12.79
CA ALA A 9 0.73 -2.32 -11.43
C ALA A 9 0.22 -3.30 -10.36
N ALA A 10 -1.02 -3.79 -10.49
CA ALA A 10 -1.58 -4.79 -9.60
C ALA A 10 -0.82 -6.12 -9.63
N GLN A 11 -0.46 -6.60 -10.83
CA GLN A 11 0.31 -7.83 -11.02
C GLN A 11 1.73 -7.71 -10.47
N THR A 12 2.42 -6.60 -10.76
CA THR A 12 3.74 -6.29 -10.20
C THR A 12 3.69 -6.23 -8.68
N PHE A 13 2.67 -5.60 -8.10
CA PHE A 13 2.50 -5.59 -6.65
C PHE A 13 2.38 -7.02 -6.09
N VAL A 14 1.56 -7.88 -6.70
CA VAL A 14 1.41 -9.28 -6.27
C VAL A 14 2.75 -10.01 -6.30
N THR A 15 3.50 -9.90 -7.41
CA THR A 15 4.83 -10.50 -7.54
C THR A 15 5.80 -9.99 -6.48
N ASN A 16 5.86 -8.67 -6.27
CA ASN A 16 6.77 -8.07 -5.29
C ASN A 16 6.41 -8.50 -3.86
N VAL A 17 5.11 -8.64 -3.55
CA VAL A 17 4.67 -9.15 -2.24
C VAL A 17 5.10 -10.61 -2.05
N ASP A 18 5.03 -11.44 -3.09
CA ASP A 18 5.50 -12.83 -3.02
C ASP A 18 7.01 -12.90 -2.78
N GLU A 19 7.79 -12.02 -3.42
CA GLU A 19 9.24 -11.90 -3.16
C GLU A 19 9.56 -11.46 -1.73
N ILE A 20 8.78 -10.52 -1.17
CA ILE A 20 8.93 -10.07 0.22
C ILE A 20 8.60 -11.22 1.19
N VAL A 21 7.54 -12.00 0.92
CA VAL A 21 7.22 -13.19 1.72
C VAL A 21 8.36 -14.20 1.65
N ALA A 22 8.86 -14.50 0.45
CA ALA A 22 9.99 -15.40 0.25
C ALA A 22 11.25 -14.89 0.97
N PHE A 23 11.52 -13.58 0.99
CA PHE A 23 12.62 -12.99 1.75
C PHE A 23 12.53 -13.33 3.25
N THR A 24 11.34 -13.20 3.86
CA THR A 24 11.17 -13.54 5.29
C THR A 24 11.37 -15.03 5.60
N GLN A 25 11.20 -15.90 4.59
CA GLN A 25 11.38 -17.35 4.71
C GLN A 25 12.84 -17.78 4.46
N ARG A 26 13.54 -17.12 3.52
CA ARG A 26 14.95 -17.42 3.19
C ARG A 26 15.88 -17.23 4.39
N GLY A 27 15.56 -16.30 5.30
CA GLY A 27 16.33 -16.08 6.52
C GLY A 27 16.52 -17.35 7.38
N GLY A 28 15.56 -18.29 7.34
CA GLY A 28 15.69 -19.57 8.06
C GLY A 28 16.47 -20.66 7.32
N ALA A 29 16.76 -20.47 6.04
CA ALA A 29 17.32 -21.52 5.16
C ALA A 29 18.84 -21.43 4.94
N ALA A 30 19.44 -20.23 5.08
CA ALA A 30 20.86 -20.01 4.80
C ALA A 30 21.78 -20.24 6.01
N ALA A 31 21.32 -19.89 7.21
CA ALA A 31 21.94 -20.16 8.51
C ALA A 31 20.89 -19.88 9.61
N PRO A 32 20.96 -20.50 10.80
CA PRO A 32 20.04 -20.17 11.88
C PRO A 32 20.23 -18.71 12.31
N LEU A 33 19.25 -17.86 11.98
CA LEU A 33 19.19 -16.49 12.50
C LEU A 33 18.86 -16.52 13.99
N THR A 34 19.36 -15.54 14.75
CA THR A 34 18.87 -15.33 16.10
C THR A 34 17.41 -14.88 16.08
N GLU A 35 16.70 -15.04 17.20
CA GLU A 35 15.33 -14.55 17.35
C GLU A 35 15.20 -13.05 17.06
N GLN A 36 16.24 -12.28 17.37
CA GLN A 36 16.31 -10.84 17.14
C GLN A 36 16.52 -10.52 15.66
N ASP A 37 17.49 -11.16 15.01
CA ASP A 37 17.76 -10.95 13.59
C ASP A 37 16.53 -11.29 12.74
N GLN A 38 15.85 -12.38 13.08
CA GLN A 38 14.60 -12.73 12.42
C GLN A 38 13.54 -11.63 12.60
N SER A 39 13.42 -11.04 13.80
CA SER A 39 12.49 -9.92 14.03
C SER A 39 12.85 -8.72 13.15
N TRP A 40 14.13 -8.39 13.02
CA TRP A 40 14.59 -7.32 12.13
C TRP A 40 14.28 -7.58 10.65
N CYS A 41 14.36 -8.83 10.18
CA CYS A 41 13.93 -9.18 8.84
C CYS A 41 12.44 -8.84 8.62
N TYR A 42 11.58 -9.11 9.59
CA TYR A 42 10.15 -8.78 9.49
C TYR A 42 9.86 -7.28 9.66
N ASP A 43 10.65 -6.54 10.44
CA ASP A 43 10.60 -5.08 10.50
C ASP A 43 10.90 -4.46 9.13
N LEU A 44 11.94 -4.95 8.44
CA LEU A 44 12.23 -4.55 7.05
C LEU A 44 11.12 -4.96 6.08
N ALA A 45 10.57 -6.17 6.23
CA ALA A 45 9.55 -6.70 5.33
C ALA A 45 8.26 -5.86 5.36
N ILE A 46 7.82 -5.39 6.53
CA ILE A 46 6.63 -4.53 6.62
C ILE A 46 6.87 -3.13 6.03
N ILE A 47 8.08 -2.60 6.13
CA ILE A 47 8.47 -1.34 5.47
C ILE A 47 8.45 -1.50 3.95
N ARG A 48 9.03 -2.60 3.43
CA ARG A 48 9.01 -2.93 2.00
C ARG A 48 7.58 -3.10 1.48
N LEU A 49 6.75 -3.85 2.21
CA LEU A 49 5.34 -4.06 1.84
C LEU A 49 4.57 -2.74 1.75
N TYR A 50 4.80 -1.80 2.67
CA TYR A 50 4.16 -0.49 2.63
C TYR A 50 4.56 0.30 1.38
N ARG A 51 5.86 0.32 1.05
CA ARG A 51 6.36 0.99 -0.15
C ARG A 51 5.75 0.42 -1.43
N GLU A 52 5.70 -0.90 -1.56
CA GLU A 52 5.07 -1.54 -2.73
C GLU A 52 3.58 -1.19 -2.82
N PHE A 53 2.90 -1.07 -1.67
CA PHE A 53 1.51 -0.65 -1.63
C PHE A 53 1.31 0.82 -2.01
N GLU A 54 2.21 1.72 -1.59
CA GLU A 54 2.22 3.12 -2.05
C GLU A 54 2.38 3.19 -3.57
N ASP A 55 3.33 2.43 -4.13
CA ASP A 55 3.59 2.42 -5.58
C ASP A 55 2.41 1.87 -6.38
N LEU A 56 1.75 0.82 -5.88
CA LEU A 56 0.51 0.29 -6.47
C LEU A 56 -0.55 1.40 -6.59
N ILE A 57 -0.88 2.07 -5.47
CA ILE A 57 -1.95 3.06 -5.49
C ILE A 57 -1.56 4.27 -6.31
N LEU A 58 -0.33 4.78 -6.18
CA LEU A 58 0.15 5.89 -6.99
C LEU A 58 0.07 5.56 -8.48
N SER A 59 0.57 4.38 -8.88
CA SER A 59 0.49 3.93 -10.28
C SER A 59 -0.95 3.81 -10.77
N CYS A 60 -1.89 3.38 -9.93
CA CYS A 60 -3.31 3.36 -10.27
C CYS A 60 -3.85 4.78 -10.53
N LEU A 61 -3.58 5.72 -9.62
CA LEU A 61 -4.04 7.11 -9.74
C LEU A 61 -3.43 7.82 -10.95
N VAL A 62 -2.13 7.60 -11.19
CA VAL A 62 -1.43 8.11 -12.37
C VAL A 62 -2.06 7.54 -13.63
N ALA A 63 -2.28 6.23 -13.72
CA ALA A 63 -2.88 5.60 -14.90
C ALA A 63 -4.30 6.11 -15.18
N LEU A 64 -5.10 6.34 -14.13
CA LEU A 64 -6.45 6.90 -14.27
C LEU A 64 -6.44 8.28 -14.93
N ILE A 65 -5.45 9.12 -14.62
CA ILE A 65 -5.32 10.44 -15.22
C ILE A 65 -4.64 10.36 -16.60
N ASN A 66 -3.54 9.63 -16.70
CA ASN A 66 -2.67 9.53 -17.89
C ASN A 66 -3.38 8.88 -19.08
N ASN A 67 -4.27 7.92 -18.84
CA ASN A 67 -5.00 7.23 -19.89
C ASN A 67 -6.26 7.97 -20.34
N ASP A 68 -7.00 8.57 -19.40
CA ASP A 68 -8.21 9.34 -19.68
C ASP A 68 -8.47 10.43 -18.62
N THR A 69 -8.23 11.68 -19.01
CA THR A 69 -8.40 12.84 -18.13
C THR A 69 -9.85 13.27 -17.92
N THR A 70 -10.83 12.62 -18.57
CA THR A 70 -12.24 13.03 -18.54
C THR A 70 -12.80 13.07 -17.12
N THR A 71 -12.65 11.97 -16.38
CA THR A 71 -13.13 11.86 -14.99
C THR A 71 -12.49 12.90 -14.08
N PHE A 72 -11.17 13.09 -14.21
CA PHE A 72 -10.43 14.07 -13.42
C PHE A 72 -10.84 15.52 -13.76
N SER A 73 -11.01 15.82 -15.04
CA SER A 73 -11.44 17.14 -15.53
C SER A 73 -12.82 17.52 -15.02
N GLN A 74 -13.76 16.58 -15.05
CA GLN A 74 -15.10 16.75 -14.49
C GLN A 74 -15.05 17.00 -12.97
N LEU A 75 -14.27 16.19 -12.24
CA LEU A 75 -14.12 16.33 -10.80
C LEU A 75 -13.53 17.69 -10.40
N LYS A 76 -12.53 18.18 -11.15
CA LYS A 76 -11.85 19.46 -10.90
C LYS A 76 -12.56 20.66 -11.52
N LYS A 77 -13.61 20.44 -12.32
CA LYS A 77 -14.31 21.49 -13.09
C LYS A 77 -13.35 22.33 -13.93
N ARG A 78 -12.35 21.67 -14.53
CA ARG A 78 -11.29 22.28 -15.38
C ARG A 78 -10.91 21.31 -16.47
N THR A 79 -10.64 21.82 -17.67
CA THR A 79 -10.19 21.00 -18.79
C THR A 79 -8.70 20.70 -18.67
N PHE A 80 -8.35 19.42 -18.71
CA PHE A 80 -6.97 18.98 -18.82
C PHE A 80 -6.70 18.45 -20.23
N PRO A 81 -5.44 18.48 -20.71
CA PRO A 81 -5.07 17.84 -21.96
C PRO A 81 -5.49 16.37 -21.98
N LYS A 82 -5.92 15.86 -23.14
CA LYS A 82 -6.33 14.45 -23.31
C LYS A 82 -5.19 13.46 -23.01
N HIS A 83 -3.95 13.89 -23.21
CA HIS A 83 -2.75 13.10 -23.00
C HIS A 83 -1.81 13.87 -22.08
N MET A 84 -1.74 13.45 -20.81
CA MET A 84 -0.82 14.03 -19.83
C MET A 84 0.33 13.07 -19.55
N ASN A 85 1.56 13.61 -19.52
CA ASN A 85 2.74 12.83 -19.16
C ASN A 85 2.61 12.26 -17.74
N VAL A 86 3.30 11.14 -17.49
CA VAL A 86 3.28 10.44 -16.21
C VAL A 86 3.73 11.37 -15.08
N GLU A 87 4.79 12.12 -15.30
CA GLU A 87 5.39 13.04 -14.33
C GLU A 87 4.44 14.19 -13.98
N VAL A 88 3.65 14.67 -14.96
CA VAL A 88 2.61 15.68 -14.72
C VAL A 88 1.48 15.09 -13.89
N CYS A 89 1.08 13.84 -14.16
CA CYS A 89 0.04 13.17 -13.39
C CYS A 89 0.51 12.92 -11.95
N GLU A 90 1.76 12.50 -11.75
CA GLU A 90 2.37 12.35 -10.42
C GLU A 90 2.39 13.68 -9.67
N TYR A 91 2.79 14.77 -10.34
CA TYR A 91 2.75 16.11 -9.74
C TYR A 91 1.33 16.54 -9.35
N LEU A 92 0.32 16.23 -10.15
CA LEU A 92 -1.08 16.54 -9.81
C LEU A 92 -1.60 15.76 -8.60
N ILE A 93 -0.98 14.62 -8.27
CA ILE A 93 -1.34 13.79 -7.11
C ILE A 93 -0.54 14.19 -5.87
N CYS A 94 0.77 14.34 -6.01
CA CYS A 94 1.72 14.51 -4.90
C CYS A 94 2.09 15.98 -4.62
N GLY A 95 1.91 16.88 -5.59
CA GLY A 95 2.47 18.23 -5.55
C GLY A 95 4.00 18.21 -5.47
N ASP A 96 4.57 19.07 -4.63
CA ASP A 96 6.03 19.13 -4.39
C ASP A 96 6.53 18.05 -3.42
N GLY A 97 5.64 17.17 -2.93
CA GLY A 97 5.95 16.12 -1.96
C GLY A 97 6.05 14.72 -2.58
N TYR A 98 6.03 13.72 -1.71
CA TYR A 98 5.89 12.31 -2.09
C TYR A 98 4.48 11.81 -1.79
N PHE A 99 4.11 10.66 -2.36
CA PHE A 99 2.81 10.05 -2.11
C PHE A 99 2.75 9.54 -0.67
N ASP A 100 2.05 10.28 0.20
CA ASP A 100 1.87 9.94 1.61
C ASP A 100 0.40 10.04 2.02
N PHE A 101 0.01 9.22 3.00
CA PHE A 101 -1.34 9.20 3.53
C PHE A 101 -1.40 8.69 4.97
N ALA A 102 -2.26 9.33 5.77
CA ALA A 102 -2.51 8.95 7.15
C ALA A 102 -3.46 7.75 7.25
N GLY A 103 -2.92 6.55 7.08
CA GLY A 103 -3.67 5.29 7.15
C GLY A 103 -4.80 5.19 6.11
N ARG A 104 -5.76 4.28 6.34
CA ARG A 104 -6.84 4.01 5.37
C ARG A 104 -7.70 5.23 5.06
N ASP A 105 -8.12 5.99 6.06
CA ASP A 105 -9.03 7.12 5.82
C ASP A 105 -8.32 8.28 5.12
N GLY A 106 -7.03 8.50 5.43
CA GLY A 106 -6.18 9.41 4.68
C GLY A 106 -6.04 8.97 3.22
N LEU A 107 -5.81 7.68 2.97
CA LEU A 107 -5.70 7.11 1.62
C LEU A 107 -6.98 7.33 0.82
N LEU A 108 -8.14 7.03 1.39
CA LEU A 108 -9.43 7.24 0.74
C LEU A 108 -9.67 8.70 0.41
N LYS A 109 -9.30 9.63 1.31
CA LYS A 109 -9.36 11.07 1.02
C LYS A 109 -8.45 11.43 -0.16
N THR A 110 -7.24 10.88 -0.23
CA THR A 110 -6.31 11.11 -1.35
C THR A 110 -6.87 10.59 -2.67
N ILE A 111 -7.37 9.35 -2.71
CA ILE A 111 -7.98 8.76 -3.92
C ILE A 111 -9.17 9.61 -4.40
N LYS A 112 -10.03 10.06 -3.47
CA LYS A 112 -11.22 10.87 -3.77
C LYS A 112 -10.91 12.28 -4.28
N LYS A 113 -9.66 12.74 -4.18
CA LYS A 113 -9.21 13.97 -4.86
C LYS A 113 -9.03 13.76 -6.37
N ILE A 114 -8.92 12.52 -6.82
CA ILE A 114 -8.60 12.15 -8.20
C ILE A 114 -9.82 11.55 -8.91
N VAL A 115 -10.60 10.73 -8.22
CA VAL A 115 -11.82 10.09 -8.77
C VAL A 115 -13.04 10.32 -7.87
N PRO A 116 -14.27 10.32 -8.42
CA PRO A 116 -15.49 10.50 -7.64
C PRO A 116 -15.76 9.34 -6.66
N ASN A 117 -16.62 9.57 -5.67
CA ASN A 117 -16.96 8.58 -4.64
C ASN A 117 -17.50 7.26 -5.20
N GLY A 118 -18.27 7.30 -6.29
CA GLY A 118 -18.83 6.11 -6.93
C GLY A 118 -17.86 5.35 -7.85
N HIS A 119 -16.61 5.81 -7.97
CA HIS A 119 -15.61 5.12 -8.76
C HIS A 119 -15.21 3.79 -8.08
N TRP A 120 -14.88 2.77 -8.87
CA TRP A 120 -14.57 1.43 -8.34
C TRP A 120 -13.34 1.44 -7.40
N LEU A 121 -12.32 2.25 -7.68
CA LEU A 121 -11.09 2.29 -6.88
C LEU A 121 -11.31 2.66 -5.40
N PRO A 122 -11.95 3.79 -5.05
CA PRO A 122 -12.24 4.10 -3.65
C PRO A 122 -13.22 3.11 -3.01
N THR A 123 -14.08 2.44 -3.79
CA THR A 123 -14.96 1.37 -3.28
C THR A 123 -14.14 0.16 -2.85
N ILE A 124 -13.23 -0.33 -3.70
CA ILE A 124 -12.37 -1.49 -3.40
C ILE A 124 -11.45 -1.20 -2.21
N VAL A 125 -10.72 -0.08 -2.25
CA VAL A 125 -9.82 0.31 -1.13
C VAL A 125 -10.63 0.58 0.16
N GLY A 126 -11.88 0.99 0.00
CA GLY A 126 -12.83 1.23 1.08
C GLY A 126 -13.49 -0.03 1.63
N ASP A 127 -13.26 -1.21 1.07
CA ASP A 127 -13.93 -2.43 1.52
C ASP A 127 -13.56 -2.77 2.99
N ALA A 128 -14.56 -3.18 3.76
CA ALA A 128 -14.38 -3.61 5.14
C ALA A 128 -13.43 -4.82 5.25
N ALA A 129 -13.41 -5.68 4.22
CA ALA A 129 -12.53 -6.85 4.14
C ALA A 129 -11.04 -6.52 4.24
N TYR A 130 -10.62 -5.34 3.76
CA TYR A 130 -9.22 -4.91 3.75
C TYR A 130 -8.87 -3.92 4.87
N SER A 131 -9.88 -3.44 5.61
CA SER A 131 -9.71 -2.37 6.60
C SER A 131 -8.71 -2.74 7.70
N ASN A 132 -8.77 -3.98 8.18
CA ASN A 132 -7.84 -4.47 9.21
C ASN A 132 -6.40 -4.56 8.68
N ALA A 133 -6.21 -5.05 7.45
CA ALA A 133 -4.89 -5.16 6.84
C ALA A 133 -4.26 -3.79 6.61
N LEU A 134 -5.01 -2.82 6.08
CA LEU A 134 -4.53 -1.45 5.87
C LEU A 134 -4.18 -0.74 7.19
N LYS A 135 -4.99 -0.94 8.24
CA LYS A 135 -4.71 -0.40 9.58
C LYS A 135 -3.39 -0.96 10.12
N LYS A 136 -3.21 -2.29 10.05
CA LYS A 136 -1.99 -2.98 10.49
C LYS A 136 -0.78 -2.56 9.68
N LEU A 137 -0.91 -2.50 8.35
CA LEU A 137 0.15 -2.10 7.43
C LEU A 137 0.74 -0.73 7.83
N SER A 138 -0.11 0.28 7.99
CA SER A 138 0.33 1.64 8.35
C SER A 138 0.91 1.72 9.76
N ALA A 139 0.24 1.13 10.75
CA ALA A 139 0.68 1.22 12.14
C ALA A 139 1.99 0.46 12.39
N LEU A 140 2.12 -0.75 11.85
CA LEU A 140 3.31 -1.60 12.04
C LEU A 140 4.51 -1.06 11.24
N ARG A 141 4.30 -0.54 10.02
CA ARG A 141 5.38 0.15 9.27
C ARG A 141 5.90 1.34 10.04
N ASN A 142 5.01 2.18 10.57
CA ASN A 142 5.43 3.38 11.30
C ASN A 142 6.17 3.03 12.61
N PHE A 143 5.80 1.94 13.28
CA PHE A 143 6.56 1.49 14.42
C PHE A 143 7.92 0.92 14.02
N ALA A 144 7.99 0.08 12.99
CA ALA A 144 9.25 -0.47 12.48
C ALA A 144 10.24 0.61 12.00
N ALA A 145 9.74 1.69 11.38
CA ALA A 145 10.59 2.74 10.83
C ALA A 145 11.06 3.79 11.85
N HIS A 146 10.28 4.07 12.89
CA HIS A 146 10.56 5.18 13.81
C HIS A 146 10.88 4.75 15.25
N ASP A 147 10.46 3.56 15.67
CA ASP A 147 10.67 2.99 17.01
C ASP A 147 10.38 3.98 18.18
N SER A 148 9.34 4.81 18.01
CA SER A 148 8.94 5.80 19.01
C SER A 148 7.82 5.29 19.91
N THR A 149 7.66 5.86 21.11
CA THR A 149 6.54 5.54 22.01
C THR A 149 5.17 5.74 21.34
N VAL A 150 5.05 6.80 20.52
CA VAL A 150 3.80 7.12 19.81
C VAL A 150 3.49 6.08 18.74
N SER A 151 4.47 5.71 17.91
CA SER A 151 4.28 4.70 16.87
C SER A 151 4.04 3.31 17.46
N LYS A 152 4.71 2.97 18.57
CA LYS A 152 4.46 1.74 19.34
C LYS A 152 3.02 1.65 19.85
N LYS A 153 2.51 2.72 20.47
CA LYS A 153 1.13 2.78 20.96
C LYS A 153 0.12 2.52 19.84
N ARG A 154 0.29 3.19 18.69
CA ARG A 154 -0.59 3.00 17.52
C ARG A 154 -0.52 1.59 16.96
N ALA A 155 0.68 0.99 16.93
CA ALA A 155 0.84 -0.40 16.52
C ALA A 155 0.10 -1.36 17.45
N LEU A 156 0.24 -1.20 18.77
CA LEU A 156 -0.48 -1.99 19.79
C LEU A 156 -2.00 -1.90 19.63
N GLU A 157 -2.54 -0.69 19.43
CA GLU A 157 -3.97 -0.44 19.15
C GLU A 157 -4.43 -1.08 17.83
N ALA A 158 -3.56 -1.17 16.82
CA ALA A 158 -3.89 -1.79 15.53
C ALA A 158 -3.93 -3.32 15.60
N ILE A 159 -3.12 -3.94 16.47
CA ILE A 159 -3.06 -5.39 16.64
C ILE A 159 -3.88 -5.92 17.82
N GLY A 160 -4.44 -5.03 18.64
CA GLY A 160 -5.22 -5.39 19.83
C GLY A 160 -4.38 -6.10 20.88
N GLN A 161 -3.18 -5.58 21.18
CA GLN A 161 -2.26 -6.15 22.17
C GLN A 161 -1.80 -5.09 23.16
N GLU A 162 -1.42 -5.51 24.36
CA GLU A 162 -0.88 -4.59 25.38
C GLU A 162 0.64 -4.42 25.28
N ARG A 163 1.34 -5.44 24.76
CA ARG A 163 2.80 -5.47 24.72
C ARG A 163 3.32 -6.04 23.42
N MET A 164 4.42 -5.46 22.95
CA MET A 164 5.18 -5.88 21.77
C MET A 164 6.60 -5.32 21.88
N SER A 165 7.61 -6.09 21.50
CA SER A 165 9.00 -5.62 21.44
C SER A 165 9.24 -4.79 20.18
N SER A 166 9.05 -5.38 19.00
CA SER A 166 9.06 -4.72 17.68
C SER A 166 7.91 -5.21 16.80
N SER A 167 7.59 -4.49 15.71
CA SER A 167 6.60 -4.96 14.72
C SER A 167 6.96 -6.35 14.20
N GLY A 168 8.24 -6.58 13.90
CA GLY A 168 8.76 -7.83 13.39
C GLY A 168 8.60 -8.99 14.36
N ALA A 169 8.82 -8.76 15.65
CA ALA A 169 8.63 -9.78 16.68
C ALA A 169 7.17 -10.27 16.78
N TRP A 170 6.20 -9.40 16.48
CA TRP A 170 4.79 -9.78 16.38
C TRP A 170 4.46 -10.44 15.05
N LEU A 171 4.97 -9.90 13.94
CA LEU A 171 4.69 -10.32 12.57
C LEU A 171 5.19 -11.72 12.23
N LYS A 172 6.34 -12.12 12.79
CA LYS A 172 6.97 -13.42 12.52
C LYS A 172 6.22 -14.63 13.08
N LYS A 173 5.23 -14.41 13.95
CA LYS A 173 4.47 -15.46 14.63
C LYS A 173 3.14 -15.73 13.92
N GLN A 174 2.66 -16.97 14.00
CA GLN A 174 1.28 -17.35 13.64
C GLN A 174 0.86 -16.88 12.23
N ASN A 175 1.77 -16.88 11.26
CA ASN A 175 1.52 -16.43 9.88
C ASN A 175 0.97 -14.99 9.74
N ARG A 176 1.12 -14.14 10.76
CA ARG A 176 0.51 -12.80 10.79
C ARG A 176 0.94 -11.91 9.63
N PHE A 177 2.23 -11.92 9.29
CA PHE A 177 2.73 -11.20 8.12
C PHE A 177 2.07 -11.69 6.82
N ALA A 178 2.05 -13.01 6.59
CA ALA A 178 1.43 -13.61 5.42
C ALA A 178 -0.06 -13.28 5.32
N THR A 179 -0.79 -13.23 6.43
CA THR A 179 -2.20 -12.81 6.45
C THR A 179 -2.38 -11.36 5.98
N VAL A 180 -1.51 -10.43 6.39
CA VAL A 180 -1.55 -9.04 5.90
C VAL A 180 -1.25 -9.01 4.39
N CYS A 181 -0.19 -9.69 3.95
CA CYS A 181 0.18 -9.79 2.54
C CYS A 181 -0.96 -10.34 1.68
N ASN A 182 -1.58 -11.45 2.09
CA ASN A 182 -2.67 -12.08 1.34
C ASN A 182 -3.90 -11.18 1.23
N SER A 183 -4.25 -10.45 2.29
CA SER A 183 -5.36 -9.49 2.25
C SER A 183 -5.09 -8.35 1.27
N LEU A 184 -3.86 -7.81 1.25
CA LEU A 184 -3.47 -6.76 0.30
C LEU A 184 -3.38 -7.27 -1.14
N LYS A 185 -2.88 -8.49 -1.36
CA LYS A 185 -2.90 -9.14 -2.68
C LYS A 185 -4.32 -9.36 -3.19
N ALA A 186 -5.23 -9.81 -2.34
CA ALA A 186 -6.64 -9.96 -2.70
C ALA A 186 -7.25 -8.62 -3.14
N MET A 187 -6.93 -7.53 -2.44
CA MET A 187 -7.35 -6.18 -2.86
C MET A 187 -6.74 -5.79 -4.22
N ALA A 188 -5.45 -6.06 -4.45
CA ALA A 188 -4.80 -5.80 -5.73
C ALA A 188 -5.45 -6.60 -6.88
N GLN A 189 -5.84 -7.85 -6.63
CA GLN A 189 -6.58 -8.66 -7.61
C GLN A 189 -7.96 -8.08 -7.92
N GLN A 190 -8.66 -7.52 -6.94
CA GLN A 190 -9.92 -6.79 -7.20
C GLN A 190 -9.67 -5.54 -8.04
N ILE A 191 -8.58 -4.81 -7.78
CA ILE A 191 -8.18 -3.65 -8.59
C ILE A 191 -7.90 -4.08 -10.05
N ASP A 192 -7.15 -5.17 -10.27
CA ASP A 192 -6.89 -5.73 -11.60
C ASP A 192 -8.20 -6.10 -12.32
N ALA A 193 -9.10 -6.82 -11.63
CA ALA A 193 -10.38 -7.26 -12.18
C ALA A 193 -11.31 -6.08 -12.55
N ALA A 194 -11.33 -5.01 -11.76
CA ALA A 194 -12.16 -3.84 -12.01
C ALA A 194 -11.56 -2.86 -13.04
N ALA A 195 -10.25 -2.95 -13.30
CA ALA A 195 -9.58 -2.07 -14.23
C ALA A 195 -9.99 -2.37 -15.69
N PRO A 196 -10.31 -1.35 -16.50
CA PRO A 196 -10.67 -1.57 -17.89
C PRO A 196 -9.51 -2.13 -18.72
N HIS A 197 -8.26 -1.74 -18.41
CA HIS A 197 -7.03 -2.11 -19.13
C HIS A 197 -5.79 -2.10 -18.21
#